data_AF-A0A0E3AYA6-F1
#
_entry.id   AF-A0A0E3AYA6-F1
#
_cell.length_a   1.000
_cell.length_b   1.000
_cell.length_c   1.000
_cell.angle_alpha   90.00
_cell.angle_beta   90.00
_cell.angle_gamma   90.00
#
_symmetry.space_group_name_H-M   'P 1'
#
loop_
_entity.id
_entity.type
_entity.pdbx_description
1 polymer ?
#
loop_
_entity_poly.entity_id
_entity_poly.type
_entity_poly.pdbx_seq_one_letter_code
_entity_poly.pdbx_strand_id
1 'polypeptide(L)'
;MYMNIYNFDHGFKSPNEVAIGSFIFKIDQSHCIAVTKLARSERTLISFGWRETQKRSIKKIRPSWQITARLHFFKASKPAQFYKKTKSFNEIDDICLLASFLTGRKVCTRRSIHRVQPGNFSKSLILPSEFFSVLEKLIQQKAKLNNSHSITAIHNLVVAQGSSDFLEAGMYTFSAINVLYDQWWEKNRSNMISKSKIRLLRSKVYSMISKQIALKIRVKLLKASRDENIHPILSEDLSYSLLSGMHISSLMKFRFFLISLNLFPDTPNQFELEQLKWLNGVRNSLCHSGTMPNSGRNVPEDAIFRLSKVAILVQMDIVRIAIADLLNLNTFNIQNIKSEIKNFFVKGVYNGQNVYNESYANYLNRISHQWEEEGFL
;
A
#
# COMPACT_ATOMS: atom_id res chain seq x y z
N MET A 1 -0.92 34.40 -10.81
CA MET A 1 -0.74 33.27 -11.76
C MET A 1 -1.76 32.19 -11.44
N TYR A 2 -2.13 31.33 -12.40
CA TYR A 2 -3.05 30.21 -12.14
C TYR A 2 -2.51 28.89 -12.73
N MET A 3 -2.98 27.77 -12.18
CA MET A 3 -2.64 26.43 -12.65
C MET A 3 -3.85 25.50 -12.56
N ASN A 4 -4.10 24.74 -13.64
CA ASN A 4 -5.16 23.73 -13.63
C ASN A 4 -4.74 22.52 -12.81
N ILE A 5 -5.66 22.06 -11.96
CA ILE A 5 -5.55 20.82 -11.19
C ILE A 5 -6.49 19.78 -11.80
N TYR A 6 -5.97 18.59 -12.03
CA TYR A 6 -6.67 17.50 -12.68
C TYR A 6 -7.07 16.42 -11.67
N ASN A 7 -8.26 15.84 -11.87
CA ASN A 7 -8.82 14.71 -11.12
C ASN A 7 -8.88 14.87 -9.59
N PHE A 8 -8.93 16.12 -9.11
CA PHE A 8 -9.08 16.45 -7.71
C PHE A 8 -10.56 16.40 -7.30
N ASP A 9 -10.93 15.37 -6.53
CA ASP A 9 -12.27 15.20 -5.98
C ASP A 9 -12.46 16.09 -4.75
N HIS A 10 -12.80 17.36 -4.99
CA HIS A 10 -12.94 18.39 -3.96
C HIS A 10 -14.27 18.37 -3.21
N GLY A 11 -15.23 17.53 -3.60
CA GLY A 11 -16.50 17.35 -2.87
C GLY A 11 -17.56 18.46 -2.99
N PHE A 12 -17.18 19.69 -3.36
CA PHE A 12 -18.14 20.76 -3.55
C PHE A 12 -19.16 20.49 -4.67
N LYS A 13 -20.43 20.82 -4.39
CA LYS A 13 -21.55 20.73 -5.34
C LYS A 13 -21.89 22.09 -5.99
N SER A 14 -21.33 23.17 -5.47
CA SER A 14 -21.52 24.55 -5.93
C SER A 14 -20.17 25.26 -6.00
N PRO A 15 -20.05 26.35 -6.79
CA PRO A 15 -18.82 27.13 -6.88
C PRO A 15 -18.33 27.57 -5.50
N ASN A 16 -17.01 27.56 -5.32
CA ASN A 16 -16.39 27.93 -4.05
C ASN A 16 -14.94 28.38 -4.25
N GLU A 17 -14.42 29.15 -3.30
CA GLU A 17 -13.02 29.52 -3.22
C GLU A 17 -12.47 29.17 -1.85
N VAL A 18 -11.37 28.41 -1.81
CA VAL A 18 -10.74 27.98 -0.55
C VAL A 18 -9.28 28.38 -0.54
N ALA A 19 -8.90 29.18 0.45
CA ALA A 19 -7.50 29.55 0.67
C ALA A 19 -6.80 28.47 1.51
N ILE A 20 -5.65 28.00 1.04
CA ILE A 20 -4.74 27.18 1.85
C ILE A 20 -3.32 27.70 1.69
N GLY A 21 -2.77 28.26 2.76
CA GLY A 21 -1.43 28.85 2.76
C GLY A 21 -1.32 29.98 1.72
N SER A 22 -0.36 29.86 0.80
CA SER A 22 -0.12 30.82 -0.29
C SER A 22 -1.04 30.62 -1.51
N PHE A 23 -1.99 29.70 -1.44
CA PHE A 23 -2.80 29.27 -2.57
C PHE A 23 -4.28 29.54 -2.36
N ILE A 24 -4.99 29.80 -3.45
CA ILE A 24 -6.45 29.87 -3.50
C ILE A 24 -6.94 28.83 -4.52
N PHE A 25 -7.66 27.82 -4.06
CA PHE A 25 -8.38 26.90 -4.93
C PHE A 25 -9.67 27.57 -5.40
N LYS A 26 -9.77 27.83 -6.70
CA LYS A 26 -10.98 28.31 -7.36
C LYS A 26 -11.73 27.16 -8.00
N ILE A 27 -12.99 27.01 -7.60
CA ILE A 27 -13.91 25.96 -8.04
C ILE A 27 -15.12 26.66 -8.63
N ASP A 28 -15.32 26.51 -9.93
CA ASP A 28 -16.45 27.10 -10.65
C ASP A 28 -17.48 26.01 -10.97
N GLN A 29 -18.58 26.40 -11.62
CA GLN A 29 -19.64 25.46 -11.95
C GLN A 29 -19.16 24.32 -12.87
N SER A 30 -18.22 24.61 -13.77
CA SER A 30 -17.67 23.61 -14.69
C SER A 30 -16.82 22.57 -13.94
N HIS A 31 -16.08 23.00 -12.91
CA HIS A 31 -15.32 22.13 -12.03
C HIS A 31 -16.22 21.18 -11.22
N CYS A 32 -17.32 21.69 -10.64
CA CYS A 32 -18.30 20.86 -9.94
C CYS A 32 -18.91 19.78 -10.84
N ILE A 33 -19.26 20.13 -12.08
CA ILE A 33 -19.75 19.18 -13.08
C ILE A 33 -18.67 18.16 -13.42
N ALA A 34 -17.41 18.57 -13.57
CA ALA A 34 -16.29 17.68 -13.88
C ALA A 34 -16.06 16.63 -12.78
N VAL A 35 -16.18 17.01 -11.50
CA VAL A 35 -16.05 16.07 -10.36
C VAL A 35 -17.09 14.95 -10.42
N THR A 36 -18.34 15.24 -10.79
CA THR A 36 -19.39 14.21 -10.93
C THR A 36 -19.11 13.21 -12.06
N LYS A 37 -18.27 13.59 -13.03
CA LYS A 37 -17.87 12.75 -14.17
C LYS A 37 -16.61 11.95 -13.90
N LEU A 38 -15.95 12.16 -12.75
CA LEU A 38 -14.78 11.37 -12.38
C LEU A 38 -15.20 9.92 -12.15
N ALA A 39 -14.84 9.06 -13.10
CA ALA A 39 -15.08 7.64 -12.98
C ALA A 39 -14.47 7.11 -11.67
N ARG A 40 -15.23 6.29 -10.96
CA ARG A 40 -14.84 5.73 -9.65
C ARG A 40 -14.00 4.45 -9.68
N SER A 41 -13.51 3.83 -10.77
CA SER A 41 -14.28 3.42 -11.97
C SER A 41 -13.58 3.06 -13.27
N GLU A 42 -12.74 2.02 -13.40
CA GLU A 42 -12.75 1.27 -14.67
C GLU A 42 -14.16 0.65 -14.86
N ARG A 43 -15.04 1.34 -15.61
CA ARG A 43 -16.42 0.86 -15.87
C ARG A 43 -16.44 0.05 -17.15
N THR A 44 -16.97 -1.16 -17.10
CA THR A 44 -17.34 -1.91 -18.30
C THR A 44 -18.79 -1.58 -18.64
N LEU A 45 -19.03 -0.88 -19.76
CA LEU A 45 -20.36 -0.82 -20.34
C LEU A 45 -20.59 -2.12 -21.13
N ILE A 46 -21.57 -2.90 -20.70
CA ILE A 46 -22.08 -4.05 -21.46
C ILE A 46 -23.32 -3.55 -22.22
N SER A 47 -23.20 -3.38 -23.53
CA SER A 47 -24.35 -3.12 -24.39
C SER A 47 -24.87 -4.43 -24.97
N PHE A 48 -26.17 -4.70 -24.81
CA PHE A 48 -26.84 -5.80 -25.46
C PHE A 48 -27.34 -5.37 -26.84
N GLY A 49 -26.78 -5.97 -27.90
CA GLY A 49 -27.37 -5.91 -29.23
C GLY A 49 -28.42 -7.01 -29.37
N TRP A 50 -29.63 -6.64 -29.78
CA TRP A 50 -30.77 -7.54 -29.96
C TRP A 50 -30.65 -8.34 -31.29
N ARG A 51 -29.62 -9.19 -31.46
CA ARG A 51 -29.55 -10.22 -32.53
C ARG A 51 -28.72 -11.44 -32.11
N GLU A 52 -29.10 -12.60 -32.65
CA GLU A 52 -28.74 -14.00 -32.31
C GLU A 52 -27.25 -14.41 -32.33
N THR A 53 -26.31 -13.48 -32.48
CA THR A 53 -24.87 -13.76 -32.36
C THR A 53 -24.30 -12.97 -31.18
N GLN A 54 -24.57 -13.44 -29.97
CA GLN A 54 -24.18 -12.79 -28.71
C GLN A 54 -22.65 -12.74 -28.52
N LYS A 55 -21.98 -11.75 -29.11
CA LYS A 55 -20.69 -11.28 -28.59
C LYS A 55 -20.96 -10.26 -27.51
N ARG A 56 -20.67 -10.61 -26.25
CA ARG A 56 -20.56 -9.63 -25.15
C ARG A 56 -19.51 -8.59 -25.54
N SER A 57 -19.93 -7.36 -25.84
CA SER A 57 -18.99 -6.26 -26.05
C SER A 57 -18.77 -5.55 -24.71
N ILE A 58 -17.57 -5.72 -24.16
CA ILE A 58 -17.10 -5.11 -22.90
C ILE A 58 -16.43 -3.79 -23.28
N LYS A 59 -17.12 -2.65 -23.13
CA LYS A 59 -16.50 -1.33 -23.37
C LYS A 59 -15.92 -0.79 -22.06
N LYS A 60 -14.60 -0.93 -21.90
CA LYS A 60 -13.86 -0.32 -20.79
C LYS A 60 -13.83 1.20 -20.92
N ILE A 61 -14.46 1.92 -19.99
CA ILE A 61 -14.28 3.35 -19.81
C ILE A 61 -12.99 3.54 -19.02
N ARG A 62 -11.96 4.04 -19.70
CA ARG A 62 -10.71 4.41 -19.04
C ARG A 62 -10.91 5.74 -18.30
N PRO A 63 -10.32 5.89 -17.10
CA PRO A 63 -10.21 7.18 -16.44
C PRO A 63 -9.62 8.21 -17.41
N SER A 64 -10.13 9.44 -17.36
CA SER A 64 -9.65 10.54 -18.20
C SER A 64 -9.20 11.71 -17.33
N TRP A 65 -8.35 12.57 -17.90
CA TRP A 65 -7.92 13.79 -17.23
C TRP A 65 -9.04 14.84 -17.31
N GLN A 66 -9.60 15.21 -16.16
CA GLN A 66 -10.63 16.24 -16.02
C GLN A 66 -10.07 17.40 -15.20
N ILE A 67 -10.21 18.62 -15.71
CA ILE A 67 -9.89 19.83 -14.95
C ILE A 67 -10.98 20.00 -13.90
N THR A 68 -10.58 19.95 -12.63
CA THR A 68 -11.50 19.88 -11.48
C THR A 68 -11.25 21.00 -10.48
N ALA A 69 -10.14 21.72 -10.59
CA ALA A 69 -9.96 22.98 -9.88
C ALA A 69 -8.92 23.85 -10.58
N ARG A 70 -8.87 25.13 -10.22
CA ARG A 70 -7.76 26.03 -10.55
C ARG A 70 -7.09 26.50 -9.28
N LEU A 71 -5.77 26.45 -9.24
CA LEU A 71 -4.98 26.95 -8.14
C LEU A 71 -4.43 28.34 -8.49
N HIS A 72 -4.82 29.37 -7.75
CA HIS A 72 -4.33 30.73 -7.87
C HIS A 72 -3.23 30.98 -6.84
N PHE A 73 -2.16 31.65 -7.26
CA PHE A 73 -1.05 32.05 -6.39
C PHE A 73 -0.45 33.39 -6.83
N PHE A 74 -0.05 34.19 -5.84
CA PHE A 74 0.36 35.58 -6.02
C PHE A 74 1.87 35.76 -6.18
N LYS A 75 2.69 34.80 -5.74
CA LYS A 75 4.16 34.80 -5.85
C LYS A 75 4.62 33.50 -6.52
N ALA A 76 5.83 33.49 -7.08
CA ALA A 76 6.41 32.26 -7.63
C ALA A 76 6.37 31.15 -6.56
N SER A 77 5.90 29.97 -6.96
CA SER A 77 5.79 28.80 -6.09
C SER A 77 7.14 28.45 -5.51
N LYS A 78 7.22 28.22 -4.19
CA LYS A 78 8.46 27.78 -3.53
C LYS A 78 8.91 26.40 -4.05
N PRO A 79 10.21 26.05 -3.97
CA PRO A 79 10.68 24.70 -4.27
C PRO A 79 9.93 23.64 -3.43
N ALA A 80 9.72 22.46 -4.02
CA ALA A 80 9.06 21.35 -3.34
C ALA A 80 9.83 20.96 -2.07
N GLN A 81 9.12 20.76 -0.97
CA GLN A 81 9.72 20.29 0.27
C GLN A 81 9.86 18.76 0.26
N PHE A 82 8.95 18.05 -0.41
CA PHE A 82 8.99 16.58 -0.46
C PHE A 82 9.99 16.08 -1.50
N TYR A 83 10.30 16.89 -2.52
CA TYR A 83 11.21 16.54 -3.61
C TYR A 83 12.44 17.45 -3.67
N LYS A 84 13.14 17.64 -2.55
CA LYS A 84 14.28 18.60 -2.45
C LYS A 84 15.39 18.41 -3.47
N LYS A 85 15.60 17.16 -3.94
CA LYS A 85 16.64 16.84 -4.94
C LYS A 85 16.24 17.21 -6.37
N THR A 86 14.96 17.47 -6.62
CA THR A 86 14.42 17.69 -7.96
C THR A 86 14.02 19.15 -8.13
N LYS A 87 14.90 19.93 -8.77
CA LYS A 87 14.72 21.38 -8.95
C LYS A 87 13.46 21.78 -9.74
N SER A 88 12.88 20.86 -10.52
CA SER A 88 11.67 21.11 -11.31
C SER A 88 10.37 21.05 -10.52
N PHE A 89 10.38 20.47 -9.30
CA PHE A 89 9.19 20.35 -8.47
C PHE A 89 9.03 21.52 -7.51
N ASN A 90 7.79 21.92 -7.28
CA ASN A 90 7.41 23.02 -6.40
C ASN A 90 6.37 22.59 -5.35
N GLU A 91 6.00 23.50 -4.46
CA GLU A 91 4.98 23.25 -3.42
C GLU A 91 3.59 22.85 -3.96
N ILE A 92 3.28 23.11 -5.24
CA ILE A 92 2.05 22.62 -5.89
C ILE A 92 2.14 21.11 -6.13
N ASP A 93 3.32 20.60 -6.47
CA ASP A 93 3.55 19.16 -6.61
C ASP A 93 3.41 18.42 -5.27
N ASP A 94 3.86 19.04 -4.17
CA ASP A 94 3.63 18.52 -2.81
C ASP A 94 2.12 18.45 -2.50
N ILE A 95 1.36 19.49 -2.87
CA ILE A 95 -0.10 19.53 -2.71
C ILE A 95 -0.76 18.44 -3.55
N CYS A 96 -0.35 18.26 -4.80
CA CYS A 96 -0.88 17.21 -5.68
C CYS A 96 -0.59 15.81 -5.13
N LEU A 97 0.59 15.59 -4.54
CA LEU A 97 0.93 14.32 -3.90
C LEU A 97 0.01 14.04 -2.71
N LEU A 98 -0.16 15.01 -1.80
CA LEU A 98 -1.06 14.86 -0.64
C LEU A 98 -2.51 14.70 -1.08
N ALA A 99 -2.94 15.49 -2.07
CA ALA A 99 -4.27 15.37 -2.62
C ALA A 99 -4.51 13.98 -3.19
N SER A 100 -3.51 13.42 -3.89
CA SER A 100 -3.59 12.07 -4.44
C SER A 100 -3.72 11.02 -3.35
N PHE A 101 -2.88 11.12 -2.32
CA PHE A 101 -2.90 10.23 -1.17
C PHE A 101 -4.25 10.26 -0.42
N LEU A 102 -4.78 11.46 -0.17
CA LEU A 102 -6.01 11.64 0.61
C LEU A 102 -7.25 11.18 -0.16
N THR A 103 -7.34 11.53 -1.45
CA THR A 103 -8.52 11.22 -2.29
C THR A 103 -8.48 9.82 -2.89
N GLY A 104 -7.30 9.16 -2.88
CA GLY A 104 -7.09 7.90 -3.57
C GLY A 104 -7.07 8.02 -5.11
N ARG A 105 -7.06 9.24 -5.66
CA ARG A 105 -6.98 9.54 -7.11
C ARG A 105 -5.59 10.02 -7.48
N LYS A 106 -5.18 9.85 -8.74
CA LYS A 106 -4.02 10.59 -9.24
C LYS A 106 -4.40 12.06 -9.46
N VAL A 107 -3.96 12.94 -8.58
CA VAL A 107 -4.11 14.40 -8.70
C VAL A 107 -2.81 14.99 -9.23
N CYS A 108 -2.90 15.82 -10.26
CA CYS A 108 -1.70 16.42 -10.85
C CYS A 108 -1.98 17.76 -11.54
N THR A 109 -0.91 18.42 -11.97
CA THR A 109 -0.96 19.64 -12.78
C THR A 109 -0.74 19.34 -14.26
N ARG A 110 -1.02 20.32 -15.12
CA ARG A 110 -0.77 20.23 -16.58
C ARG A 110 0.67 19.84 -16.93
N ARG A 111 1.66 20.12 -16.07
CA ARG A 111 3.06 19.75 -16.32
C ARG A 111 3.29 18.23 -16.26
N SER A 112 2.45 17.52 -15.53
CA SER A 112 2.63 16.11 -15.21
C SER A 112 1.73 15.18 -16.01
N ILE A 113 0.60 15.68 -16.56
CA ILE A 113 -0.40 14.84 -17.28
C ILE A 113 0.18 14.05 -18.46
N HIS A 114 1.26 14.53 -19.09
CA HIS A 114 1.88 13.85 -20.24
C HIS A 114 2.78 12.67 -19.85
N ARG A 115 3.16 12.58 -18.57
CA ARG A 115 4.10 11.57 -18.04
C ARG A 115 3.39 10.48 -17.25
N VAL A 116 2.13 10.68 -16.90
CA VAL A 116 1.35 9.76 -16.07
C VAL A 116 -0.03 9.54 -16.67
N GLN A 117 -0.54 8.34 -16.51
CA GLN A 117 -1.94 8.04 -16.78
C GLN A 117 -2.81 8.50 -15.59
N PRO A 118 -4.09 8.84 -15.82
CA PRO A 118 -5.00 9.24 -14.74
C PRO A 118 -5.17 8.15 -13.67
N GLY A 119 -4.85 6.90 -14.00
CA GLY A 119 -4.87 5.77 -13.09
C GLY A 119 -6.28 5.43 -12.61
N ASN A 120 -6.41 4.31 -11.91
CA ASN A 120 -7.68 3.93 -11.32
C ASN A 120 -7.92 4.70 -10.02
N PHE A 121 -9.20 4.84 -9.65
CA PHE A 121 -9.56 5.34 -8.32
C PHE A 121 -9.25 4.25 -7.30
N SER A 122 -8.84 4.68 -6.12
CA SER A 122 -8.65 3.80 -4.99
C SER A 122 -9.37 4.37 -3.76
N LYS A 123 -9.47 3.57 -2.68
CA LYS A 123 -10.16 4.00 -1.46
C LYS A 123 -9.62 5.35 -0.95
N SER A 124 -10.53 6.31 -0.81
CA SER A 124 -10.24 7.63 -0.22
C SER A 124 -10.06 7.50 1.29
N LEU A 125 -9.05 8.18 1.84
CA LEU A 125 -8.77 8.22 3.27
C LEU A 125 -9.68 9.16 4.04
N ILE A 126 -10.22 10.17 3.36
CA ILE A 126 -11.06 11.19 3.97
C ILE A 126 -12.29 11.43 3.11
N LEU A 127 -13.34 11.98 3.71
CA LEU A 127 -14.49 12.42 2.93
C LEU A 127 -14.11 13.67 2.13
N PRO A 128 -14.67 13.88 0.93
CA PRO A 128 -14.39 15.09 0.16
C PRO A 128 -14.69 16.39 0.93
N SER A 129 -15.69 16.38 1.81
CA SER A 129 -16.03 17.49 2.70
C SER A 129 -14.96 17.81 3.76
N GLU A 130 -14.12 16.84 4.12
CA GLU A 130 -13.04 16.99 5.10
C GLU A 130 -11.71 17.38 4.44
N PHE A 131 -11.66 17.43 3.10
CA PHE A 131 -10.41 17.55 2.37
C PHE A 131 -9.61 18.78 2.72
N PHE A 132 -10.23 19.96 2.62
CA PHE A 132 -9.50 21.22 2.76
C PHE A 132 -8.99 21.43 4.18
N SER A 133 -9.77 21.04 5.20
CA SER A 133 -9.35 21.13 6.60
C SER A 133 -8.18 20.19 6.91
N VAL A 134 -8.22 18.95 6.39
CA VAL A 134 -7.13 17.99 6.55
C VAL A 134 -5.89 18.45 5.78
N LEU A 135 -6.04 18.88 4.52
CA LEU A 135 -4.93 19.33 3.70
C LEU A 135 -4.22 20.54 4.34
N GLU A 136 -4.97 21.51 4.84
CA GLU A 136 -4.40 22.66 5.54
C GLU A 136 -3.55 22.23 6.74
N LYS A 137 -4.08 21.35 7.60
CA LYS A 137 -3.35 20.79 8.74
C LYS A 137 -2.06 20.07 8.28
N LEU A 138 -2.12 19.29 7.21
CA LEU A 138 -0.95 18.60 6.67
C LEU A 138 0.09 19.56 6.11
N ILE A 139 -0.33 20.64 5.45
CA ILE A 139 0.56 21.68 4.92
C ILE A 139 1.30 22.37 6.07
N GLN A 140 0.60 22.70 7.15
CA GLN A 140 1.22 23.27 8.37
C GLN A 140 2.20 22.28 9.02
N GLN A 141 1.95 20.97 8.90
CA GLN A 141 2.79 19.91 9.46
C GLN A 141 3.86 19.38 8.48
N LYS A 142 4.04 19.99 7.29
CA LYS A 142 4.99 19.53 6.26
C LYS A 142 6.41 19.31 6.76
N ALA A 143 6.88 20.10 7.73
CA ALA A 143 8.20 19.93 8.33
C ALA A 143 8.36 18.57 9.05
N LYS A 144 7.29 18.07 9.70
CA LYS A 144 7.28 16.74 10.35
C LYS A 144 7.27 15.60 9.33
N LEU A 145 6.61 15.83 8.19
CA LEU A 145 6.55 14.90 7.06
C LEU A 145 7.86 14.77 6.29
N ASN A 146 8.75 15.75 6.40
CA ASN A 146 10.00 15.83 5.65
C ASN A 146 11.09 14.82 6.13
N ASN A 147 10.70 13.71 6.77
CA ASN A 147 11.55 12.53 6.81
C ASN A 147 11.46 11.83 5.45
N SER A 148 12.59 11.68 4.75
CA SER A 148 12.66 11.13 3.39
C SER A 148 11.91 9.80 3.21
N HIS A 149 11.84 9.00 4.28
CA HIS A 149 11.19 7.70 4.30
C HIS A 149 9.65 7.78 4.16
N SER A 150 8.99 8.63 4.94
CA SER A 150 7.52 8.78 4.90
C SER A 150 7.04 9.33 3.56
N ILE A 151 7.78 10.28 2.99
CA ILE A 151 7.49 10.81 1.64
C ILE A 151 7.68 9.74 0.57
N THR A 152 8.74 8.95 0.66
CA THR A 152 8.98 7.84 -0.28
C THR A 152 7.81 6.85 -0.23
N ALA A 153 7.33 6.52 0.97
CA ALA A 153 6.17 5.65 1.14
C ALA A 153 4.88 6.25 0.56
N ILE A 154 4.62 7.56 0.77
CA ILE A 154 3.47 8.26 0.17
C ILE A 154 3.56 8.23 -1.36
N HIS A 155 4.72 8.58 -1.91
CA HIS A 155 4.94 8.57 -3.36
C HIS A 155 4.70 7.18 -3.96
N ASN A 156 5.32 6.15 -3.38
CA ASN A 156 5.16 4.78 -3.86
C ASN A 156 3.71 4.30 -3.75
N LEU A 157 3.01 4.62 -2.67
CA LEU A 157 1.58 4.32 -2.56
C LEU A 157 0.76 5.01 -3.64
N VAL A 158 0.99 6.31 -3.90
CA VAL A 158 0.28 7.07 -4.94
C VAL A 158 0.58 6.55 -6.35
N VAL A 159 1.80 6.03 -6.59
CA VAL A 159 2.13 5.35 -7.85
C VAL A 159 1.42 4.01 -7.94
N ALA A 160 1.45 3.20 -6.87
CA ALA A 160 0.76 1.91 -6.82
C ALA A 160 -0.75 2.04 -7.10
N GLN A 161 -1.40 3.06 -6.53
CA GLN A 161 -2.81 3.38 -6.75
C GLN A 161 -3.13 3.70 -8.21
N GLY A 162 -2.20 4.35 -8.90
CA GLY A 162 -2.36 4.77 -10.29
C GLY A 162 -1.95 3.72 -11.33
N SER A 163 -1.32 2.61 -10.92
CA SER A 163 -0.87 1.58 -11.85
C SER A 163 -2.04 0.71 -12.32
N SER A 164 -2.06 0.43 -13.62
CA SER A 164 -2.98 -0.53 -14.24
C SER A 164 -2.51 -1.98 -14.08
N ASP A 165 -1.22 -2.20 -13.79
CA ASP A 165 -0.63 -3.51 -13.58
C ASP A 165 -0.59 -3.81 -12.07
N PHE A 166 -1.23 -4.89 -11.66
CA PHE A 166 -1.30 -5.26 -10.24
C PHE A 166 0.07 -5.71 -9.69
N LEU A 167 0.98 -6.26 -10.52
CA LEU A 167 2.34 -6.61 -10.09
C LEU A 167 3.15 -5.35 -9.81
N GLU A 168 3.08 -4.38 -10.72
CA GLU A 168 3.71 -3.08 -10.54
C GLU A 168 3.15 -2.38 -9.29
N ALA A 169 1.82 -2.37 -9.11
CA ALA A 169 1.20 -1.87 -7.89
C ALA A 169 1.71 -2.60 -6.64
N GLY A 170 1.87 -3.93 -6.71
CA GLY A 170 2.45 -4.76 -5.66
C GLY A 170 3.89 -4.37 -5.30
N MET A 171 4.75 -4.15 -6.29
CA MET A 171 6.15 -3.76 -6.08
C MET A 171 6.28 -2.40 -5.39
N TYR A 172 5.53 -1.40 -5.85
CA TYR A 172 5.52 -0.08 -5.21
C TYR A 172 4.94 -0.14 -3.79
N THR A 173 3.87 -0.91 -3.59
CA THR A 173 3.28 -1.13 -2.27
C THR A 173 4.28 -1.75 -1.29
N PHE A 174 4.98 -2.80 -1.74
CA PHE A 174 6.02 -3.44 -0.96
C PHE A 174 7.14 -2.47 -0.58
N SER A 175 7.62 -1.68 -1.55
CA SER A 175 8.64 -0.67 -1.29
C SER A 175 8.18 0.32 -0.23
N ALA A 176 6.92 0.77 -0.28
CA ALA A 176 6.34 1.64 0.73
C ALA A 176 6.26 0.97 2.11
N ILE A 177 5.81 -0.28 2.21
CA ILE A 177 5.74 -1.05 3.46
C ILE A 177 7.12 -1.17 4.10
N ASN A 178 8.14 -1.55 3.33
CA ASN A 178 9.50 -1.73 3.85
C ASN A 178 10.05 -0.48 4.50
N VAL A 179 9.93 0.63 3.79
CA VAL A 179 10.38 1.94 4.26
C VAL A 179 9.70 2.28 5.59
N LEU A 180 8.40 2.02 5.72
CA LEU A 180 7.63 2.33 6.93
C LEU A 180 7.97 1.41 8.10
N TYR A 181 7.95 0.08 7.91
CA TYR A 181 8.15 -0.82 9.03
C TYR A 181 9.61 -0.91 9.45
N ASP A 182 10.60 -0.79 8.56
CA ASP A 182 12.02 -0.80 8.96
C ASP A 182 12.34 0.49 9.74
N GLN A 183 11.83 1.64 9.30
CA GLN A 183 11.94 2.89 10.07
C GLN A 183 11.27 2.78 11.44
N TRP A 184 10.07 2.19 11.50
CA TRP A 184 9.39 1.95 12.78
C TRP A 184 10.19 0.98 13.67
N TRP A 185 10.75 -0.07 13.08
CA TRP A 185 11.53 -1.08 13.78
C TRP A 185 12.79 -0.49 14.40
N GLU A 186 13.55 0.32 13.65
CA GLU A 186 14.76 0.98 14.15
C GLU A 186 14.50 1.83 15.39
N LYS A 187 13.36 2.54 15.41
CA LYS A 187 12.94 3.38 16.53
C LYS A 187 12.45 2.57 17.74
N ASN A 188 11.79 1.43 17.52
CA ASN A 188 11.06 0.71 18.57
C ASN A 188 11.72 -0.59 19.04
N ARG A 189 12.78 -1.07 18.37
CA ARG A 189 13.41 -2.37 18.67
C ARG A 189 13.88 -2.52 20.11
N SER A 190 14.43 -1.47 20.73
CA SER A 190 14.97 -1.52 22.09
C SER A 190 13.88 -1.78 23.13
N ASN A 191 12.73 -1.11 22.99
CA ASN A 191 11.57 -1.24 23.87
C ASN A 191 10.82 -2.57 23.68
N MET A 192 10.78 -3.09 22.45
CA MET A 192 10.14 -4.38 22.15
C MET A 192 10.98 -5.57 22.60
N ILE A 193 12.30 -5.49 22.44
CA ILE A 193 13.24 -6.52 22.90
C ILE A 193 13.36 -6.51 24.43
N SER A 194 13.21 -5.36 25.10
CA SER A 194 13.25 -5.28 26.57
C SER A 194 11.97 -5.79 27.24
N LYS A 195 10.78 -5.56 26.66
CA LYS A 195 9.49 -6.04 27.20
C LYS A 195 9.16 -7.50 26.88
N SER A 196 9.80 -8.11 25.89
CA SER A 196 9.49 -9.48 25.52
C SER A 196 10.20 -10.48 26.43
N LYS A 197 9.46 -11.50 26.93
CA LYS A 197 9.99 -12.74 27.55
C LYS A 197 11.13 -13.39 26.73
N ILE A 198 11.28 -12.98 25.47
CA ILE A 198 12.36 -13.31 24.54
C ILE A 198 13.73 -12.92 25.10
N ARG A 199 13.94 -11.78 25.79
CA ARG A 199 15.28 -11.47 26.37
C ARG A 199 15.66 -12.44 27.49
N LEU A 200 14.70 -12.80 28.36
CA LEU A 200 14.86 -13.76 29.44
C LEU A 200 15.06 -15.20 28.92
N LEU A 201 14.26 -15.62 27.93
CA LEU A 201 14.43 -16.91 27.25
C LEU A 201 15.76 -16.96 26.49
N ARG A 202 16.14 -15.86 25.82
CA ARG A 202 17.39 -15.72 25.07
C ARG A 202 18.59 -15.74 26.01
N SER A 203 18.58 -15.09 27.17
CA SER A 203 19.66 -15.22 28.16
C SER A 203 19.78 -16.64 28.72
N LYS A 204 18.64 -17.33 28.96
CA LYS A 204 18.62 -18.72 29.45
C LYS A 204 19.10 -19.75 28.42
N VAL A 205 18.71 -19.58 27.16
CA VAL A 205 19.16 -20.39 26.02
C VAL A 205 20.62 -20.08 25.67
N TYR A 206 21.06 -18.83 25.79
CA TYR A 206 22.46 -18.45 25.59
C TYR A 206 23.39 -19.02 26.64
N SER A 207 23.00 -18.97 27.93
CA SER A 207 23.77 -19.62 29.00
C SER A 207 23.86 -21.14 28.80
N MET A 208 22.95 -21.74 28.04
CA MET A 208 22.97 -23.18 27.70
C MET A 208 23.75 -23.51 26.42
N ILE A 209 23.98 -22.58 25.48
CA ILE A 209 24.48 -22.89 24.13
C ILE A 209 25.81 -22.18 23.76
N SER A 210 26.13 -21.00 24.30
CA SER A 210 27.01 -20.08 23.58
C SER A 210 28.52 -20.32 23.77
N LYS A 211 29.12 -21.08 22.85
CA LYS A 211 30.38 -20.81 22.10
C LYS A 211 31.08 -22.10 21.69
N GLN A 212 31.14 -23.10 22.58
CA GLN A 212 31.85 -24.35 22.31
C GLN A 212 31.12 -25.29 21.33
N ILE A 213 29.78 -25.33 21.36
CA ILE A 213 28.99 -26.19 20.46
C ILE A 213 28.86 -25.56 19.06
N ALA A 214 28.65 -24.25 18.96
CA ALA A 214 28.54 -23.56 17.67
C ALA A 214 29.85 -23.65 16.85
N LEU A 215 31.01 -23.53 17.50
CA LEU A 215 32.31 -23.75 16.87
C LEU A 215 32.49 -25.22 16.45
N LYS A 216 32.10 -26.19 17.30
CA LYS A 216 32.15 -27.62 16.96
C LYS A 216 31.22 -28.00 15.80
N ILE A 217 30.03 -27.42 15.73
CA ILE A 217 29.07 -27.62 14.63
C ILE A 217 29.63 -27.00 13.34
N ARG A 218 30.15 -25.76 13.37
CA ARG A 218 30.76 -25.12 12.20
C ARG A 218 31.92 -25.95 11.64
N VAL A 219 32.80 -26.45 12.51
CA VAL A 219 33.92 -27.30 12.08
C VAL A 219 33.44 -28.63 11.49
N LYS A 220 32.44 -29.29 12.10
CA LYS A 220 31.86 -30.53 11.55
C LYS A 220 31.12 -30.32 10.23
N LEU A 221 30.41 -29.20 10.07
CA LEU A 221 29.69 -28.86 8.83
C LEU A 221 30.66 -28.59 7.69
N LEU A 222 31.69 -27.78 7.92
CA LEU A 222 32.70 -27.48 6.90
C LEU A 222 33.50 -28.74 6.51
N LYS A 223 33.68 -29.68 7.44
CA LYS A 223 34.30 -30.98 7.15
C LYS A 223 33.39 -31.88 6.31
N ALA A 224 32.14 -32.08 6.74
CA ALA A 224 31.16 -32.87 6.00
C ALA A 224 30.89 -32.30 4.59
N SER A 225 30.85 -30.98 4.42
CA SER A 225 30.68 -30.35 3.11
C SER A 225 31.86 -30.55 2.16
N ARG A 226 33.10 -30.67 2.69
CA ARG A 226 34.27 -31.08 1.88
C ARG A 226 34.19 -32.54 1.48
N ASP A 227 33.78 -33.40 2.40
CA ASP A 227 33.67 -34.85 2.17
C ASP A 227 32.60 -35.16 1.09
N GLU A 228 31.59 -34.29 0.94
CA GLU A 228 30.51 -34.37 -0.08
C GLU A 228 30.76 -33.50 -1.33
N ASN A 229 31.96 -32.91 -1.51
CA ASN A 229 32.31 -32.02 -2.64
C ASN A 229 31.37 -30.83 -2.87
N ILE A 230 30.75 -30.30 -1.80
CA ILE A 230 29.88 -29.12 -1.89
C ILE A 230 30.74 -27.87 -2.09
N HIS A 231 30.32 -27.00 -3.01
CA HIS A 231 31.06 -25.78 -3.35
C HIS A 231 31.35 -24.92 -2.09
N PRO A 232 32.58 -24.40 -1.91
CA PRO A 232 32.99 -23.70 -0.67
C PRO A 232 32.09 -22.53 -0.28
N ILE A 233 31.60 -21.78 -1.27
CA ILE A 233 30.72 -20.61 -1.05
C ILE A 233 29.35 -21.03 -0.48
N LEU A 234 28.77 -22.13 -0.95
CA LEU A 234 27.50 -22.66 -0.44
C LEU A 234 27.65 -23.22 0.98
N SER A 235 28.83 -23.74 1.30
CA SER A 235 29.19 -24.24 2.63
C SER A 235 29.37 -23.10 3.64
N GLU A 236 29.98 -21.99 3.20
CA GLU A 236 30.02 -20.76 3.98
C GLU A 236 28.62 -20.18 4.21
N ASP A 237 27.77 -20.10 3.18
CA ASP A 237 26.39 -19.61 3.30
C ASP A 237 25.52 -20.48 4.22
N LEU A 238 25.64 -21.80 4.15
CA LEU A 238 24.97 -22.73 5.09
C LEU A 238 25.44 -22.52 6.53
N SER A 239 26.75 -22.32 6.73
CA SER A 239 27.32 -22.03 8.04
C SER A 239 26.84 -20.67 8.58
N TYR A 240 26.73 -19.67 7.71
CA TYR A 240 26.18 -18.35 8.06
C TYR A 240 24.68 -18.41 8.32
N SER A 241 23.90 -19.20 7.56
CA SER A 241 22.46 -19.39 7.76
C SER A 241 22.13 -20.04 9.11
N LEU A 242 22.88 -21.07 9.50
CA LEU A 242 22.75 -21.74 10.80
C LEU A 242 23.12 -20.82 11.98
N LEU A 243 24.07 -19.90 11.78
CA LEU A 243 24.45 -18.89 12.77
C LEU A 243 23.55 -17.63 12.72
N SER A 244 22.88 -17.38 11.60
CA SER A 244 21.99 -16.25 11.34
C SER A 244 20.60 -16.39 11.98
N GLY A 245 20.32 -17.50 12.69
CA GLY A 245 19.19 -17.64 13.62
C GLY A 245 19.13 -16.59 14.74
N MET A 246 20.05 -15.63 14.74
CA MET A 246 20.13 -14.46 15.62
C MET A 246 19.43 -13.20 15.07
N HIS A 247 18.95 -13.21 13.82
CA HIS A 247 18.18 -12.13 13.23
C HIS A 247 16.67 -12.29 13.48
N ILE A 248 16.03 -11.20 13.92
CA ILE A 248 14.56 -11.14 14.01
C ILE A 248 14.03 -11.20 12.58
N SER A 249 13.22 -12.22 12.28
CA SER A 249 12.71 -12.45 10.92
C SER A 249 11.90 -11.24 10.42
N SER A 250 11.91 -11.02 9.10
CA SER A 250 11.09 -9.97 8.48
C SER A 250 9.60 -10.13 8.83
N LEU A 251 9.12 -11.38 8.90
CA LEU A 251 7.79 -11.75 9.37
C LEU A 251 7.51 -11.26 10.80
N MET A 252 8.48 -11.41 11.71
CA MET A 252 8.34 -10.98 13.10
C MET A 252 8.38 -9.46 13.25
N LYS A 253 9.25 -8.75 12.49
CA LYS A 253 9.21 -7.28 12.42
C LYS A 253 7.85 -6.79 11.93
N PHE A 254 7.35 -7.40 10.85
CA PHE A 254 6.08 -7.04 10.24
C PHE A 254 4.91 -7.30 11.20
N ARG A 255 4.91 -8.43 11.92
CA ARG A 255 3.93 -8.71 12.98
C ARG A 255 3.87 -7.60 14.03
N PHE A 256 5.02 -7.22 14.59
CA PHE A 256 5.07 -6.18 15.62
C PHE A 256 4.62 -4.81 15.10
N PHE A 257 4.97 -4.51 13.85
CA PHE A 257 4.49 -3.30 13.19
C PHE A 257 2.95 -3.29 13.07
N LEU A 258 2.35 -4.39 12.62
CA LEU A 258 0.88 -4.51 12.53
C LEU A 258 0.19 -4.43 13.89
N ILE A 259 0.77 -5.06 14.92
CA ILE A 259 0.29 -4.93 16.31
C ILE A 259 0.32 -3.47 16.77
N SER A 260 1.40 -2.74 16.48
CA SER A 260 1.54 -1.35 16.89
C SER A 260 0.50 -0.42 16.25
N LEU A 261 0.02 -0.77 15.04
CA LEU A 261 -1.05 -0.07 14.35
C LEU A 261 -2.45 -0.53 14.78
N ASN A 262 -2.52 -1.47 15.75
CA ASN A 262 -3.75 -2.15 16.15
C ASN A 262 -4.45 -2.78 14.93
N LEU A 263 -3.71 -3.46 14.07
CA LEU A 263 -4.21 -4.15 12.87
C LEU A 263 -4.15 -5.68 13.00
N PHE A 264 -3.39 -6.20 13.96
CA PHE A 264 -3.17 -7.62 14.18
C PHE A 264 -3.21 -7.94 15.69
N PRO A 265 -3.76 -9.09 16.12
CA PRO A 265 -3.87 -9.42 17.53
C PRO A 265 -2.51 -9.65 18.19
N ASP A 266 -2.40 -9.27 19.46
CA ASP A 266 -1.21 -9.49 20.28
C ASP A 266 -0.91 -10.99 20.47
N THR A 267 -1.97 -11.78 20.64
CA THR A 267 -1.94 -13.22 20.87
C THR A 267 -2.69 -13.95 19.74
N PRO A 268 -2.09 -14.04 18.54
CA PRO A 268 -2.76 -14.62 17.39
C PRO A 268 -2.94 -16.14 17.55
N ASN A 269 -4.05 -16.66 17.05
CA ASN A 269 -4.25 -18.09 16.87
C ASN A 269 -3.51 -18.60 15.61
N GLN A 270 -3.57 -19.91 15.38
CA GLN A 270 -2.88 -20.54 14.24
C GLN A 270 -3.37 -20.02 12.87
N PHE A 271 -4.69 -19.82 12.72
CA PHE A 271 -5.28 -19.31 11.48
C PHE A 271 -4.77 -17.91 11.16
N GLU A 272 -4.78 -17.00 12.13
CA GLU A 272 -4.29 -15.62 11.97
C GLU A 272 -2.79 -15.58 11.61
N LEU A 273 -1.99 -16.47 12.22
CA LEU A 273 -0.58 -16.63 11.89
C LEU A 273 -0.36 -17.15 10.46
N GLU A 274 -1.20 -18.07 9.99
CA GLU A 274 -1.14 -18.55 8.61
C GLU A 274 -1.48 -17.45 7.60
N GLN A 275 -2.45 -16.59 7.91
CA GLN A 275 -2.74 -15.43 7.04
C GLN A 275 -1.60 -14.43 6.99
N LEU A 276 -0.94 -14.18 8.14
CA LEU A 276 0.24 -13.33 8.17
C LEU A 276 1.41 -13.93 7.37
N LYS A 277 1.63 -15.25 7.49
CA LYS A 277 2.66 -15.96 6.71
C LYS A 277 2.38 -15.88 5.21
N TRP A 278 1.13 -16.06 4.81
CA TRP A 278 0.71 -15.94 3.40
C TRP A 278 0.95 -14.52 2.87
N LEU A 279 0.49 -13.50 3.60
CA LEU A 279 0.68 -12.09 3.24
C LEU A 279 2.17 -11.76 3.05
N ASN A 280 3.02 -12.23 3.95
CA ASN A 280 4.47 -12.06 3.85
C ASN A 280 5.11 -12.94 2.75
N GLY A 281 4.53 -14.10 2.44
CA GLY A 281 4.94 -14.95 1.32
C GLY A 281 4.77 -14.25 -0.01
N VAL A 282 3.57 -13.69 -0.27
CA VAL A 282 3.28 -12.89 -1.47
C VAL A 282 4.26 -11.71 -1.57
N ARG A 283 4.48 -11.00 -0.46
CA ARG A 283 5.43 -9.89 -0.36
C ARG A 283 6.85 -10.30 -0.80
N ASN A 284 7.35 -11.43 -0.27
CA ASN A 284 8.69 -11.92 -0.56
C ASN A 284 8.84 -12.41 -2.01
N SER A 285 7.83 -13.11 -2.55
CA SER A 285 7.85 -13.56 -3.95
C SER A 285 7.91 -12.37 -4.92
N LEU A 286 7.06 -11.35 -4.71
CA LEU A 286 7.11 -10.15 -5.54
C LEU A 286 8.45 -9.41 -5.42
N CYS A 287 9.06 -9.38 -4.23
CA CYS A 287 10.36 -8.73 -4.01
C CYS A 287 11.52 -9.43 -4.73
N HIS A 288 11.57 -10.76 -4.65
CA HIS A 288 12.77 -11.52 -5.04
C HIS A 288 12.68 -12.08 -6.45
N SER A 289 11.49 -12.44 -6.91
CA SER A 289 11.30 -13.06 -8.22
C SER A 289 10.41 -12.25 -9.16
N GLY A 290 9.73 -11.20 -8.68
CA GLY A 290 8.75 -10.46 -9.49
C GLY A 290 7.56 -11.34 -9.92
N THR A 291 7.40 -12.51 -9.30
CA THR A 291 6.38 -13.50 -9.63
C THR A 291 5.49 -13.79 -8.44
N MET A 292 4.37 -14.48 -8.71
CA MET A 292 3.47 -14.94 -7.67
C MET A 292 4.02 -16.14 -6.91
N PRO A 293 3.68 -16.31 -5.62
CA PRO A 293 4.15 -17.43 -4.83
C PRO A 293 3.63 -18.75 -5.41
N ASN A 294 4.55 -19.68 -5.72
CA ASN A 294 4.18 -21.07 -5.94
C ASN A 294 3.64 -21.62 -4.63
N SER A 295 2.32 -21.88 -4.57
CA SER A 295 1.66 -22.13 -3.30
C SER A 295 2.08 -23.45 -2.62
N GLY A 296 2.81 -24.34 -3.31
CA GLY A 296 3.23 -25.67 -2.82
C GLY A 296 2.05 -26.60 -2.45
N ARG A 297 0.84 -26.06 -2.48
CA ARG A 297 -0.45 -26.70 -2.31
C ARG A 297 -0.97 -26.90 -3.74
N ASN A 298 -1.73 -27.97 -3.97
CA ASN A 298 -2.46 -28.19 -5.22
C ASN A 298 -3.61 -27.18 -5.39
N VAL A 299 -3.31 -25.89 -5.25
CA VAL A 299 -4.24 -24.78 -5.42
C VAL A 299 -4.18 -24.37 -6.89
N PRO A 300 -5.33 -24.31 -7.58
CA PRO A 300 -5.41 -23.84 -8.95
C PRO A 300 -4.73 -22.46 -9.13
N GLU A 301 -4.05 -22.26 -10.26
CA GLU A 301 -3.27 -21.05 -10.55
C GLU A 301 -4.14 -19.77 -10.50
N ASP A 302 -5.39 -19.85 -10.95
CA ASP A 302 -6.37 -18.78 -10.88
C ASP A 302 -6.69 -18.38 -9.43
N ALA A 303 -6.74 -19.34 -8.51
CA ALA A 303 -6.95 -19.06 -7.09
C ALA A 303 -5.71 -18.39 -6.47
N ILE A 304 -4.50 -18.81 -6.83
CA ILE A 304 -3.25 -18.16 -6.38
C ILE A 304 -3.21 -16.70 -6.84
N PHE A 305 -3.58 -16.44 -8.08
CA PHE A 305 -3.66 -15.09 -8.63
C PHE A 305 -4.65 -14.21 -7.84
N ARG A 306 -5.88 -14.71 -7.61
CA ARG A 306 -6.90 -13.99 -6.82
C ARG A 306 -6.41 -13.68 -5.40
N LEU A 307 -5.88 -14.69 -4.70
CA LEU A 307 -5.39 -14.57 -3.34
C LEU A 307 -4.25 -13.54 -3.24
N SER A 308 -3.35 -13.54 -4.23
CA SER A 308 -2.22 -12.62 -4.25
C SER A 308 -2.64 -11.19 -4.58
N LYS A 309 -3.63 -11.00 -5.46
CA LYS A 309 -4.24 -9.69 -5.68
C LYS A 309 -4.85 -9.12 -4.40
N VAL A 310 -5.60 -9.94 -3.66
CA VAL A 310 -6.16 -9.52 -2.35
C VAL A 310 -5.04 -9.19 -1.36
N ALA A 311 -3.99 -10.00 -1.29
CA ALA A 311 -2.83 -9.75 -0.44
C ALA A 311 -2.15 -8.39 -0.75
N ILE A 312 -2.01 -8.03 -2.03
CA ILE A 312 -1.49 -6.72 -2.44
C ILE A 312 -2.42 -5.59 -1.98
N LEU A 313 -3.74 -5.75 -2.16
CA LEU A 313 -4.72 -4.74 -1.72
C LEU A 313 -4.69 -4.54 -0.19
N VAL A 314 -4.62 -5.63 0.58
CA VAL A 314 -4.47 -5.58 2.04
C VAL A 314 -3.17 -4.87 2.42
N GLN A 315 -2.07 -5.15 1.71
CA GLN A 315 -0.79 -4.46 1.91
C GLN A 315 -0.90 -2.97 1.61
N MET A 316 -1.58 -2.55 0.53
CA MET A 316 -1.84 -1.14 0.24
C MET A 316 -2.63 -0.46 1.36
N ASP A 317 -3.64 -1.14 1.90
CA ASP A 317 -4.45 -0.64 3.01
C ASP A 317 -3.62 -0.54 4.31
N ILE A 318 -2.68 -1.47 4.57
CA ILE A 318 -1.72 -1.36 5.67
C ILE A 318 -0.83 -0.12 5.51
N VAL A 319 -0.30 0.15 4.31
CA VAL A 319 0.50 1.37 4.03
C VAL A 319 -0.32 2.63 4.28
N ARG A 320 -1.56 2.66 3.78
CA ARG A 320 -2.51 3.76 3.99
C ARG A 320 -2.68 4.06 5.48
N ILE A 321 -2.97 3.03 6.28
CA ILE A 321 -3.15 3.17 7.72
C ILE A 321 -1.87 3.64 8.40
N ALA A 322 -0.72 3.06 8.06
CA ALA A 322 0.56 3.45 8.65
C ALA A 322 0.89 4.92 8.39
N ILE A 323 0.67 5.41 7.17
CA ILE A 323 0.88 6.83 6.83
C ILE A 323 -0.15 7.71 7.54
N ALA A 324 -1.42 7.29 7.58
CA ALA A 324 -2.48 8.02 8.27
C ALA A 324 -2.19 8.17 9.78
N ASP A 325 -1.67 7.12 10.42
CA ASP A 325 -1.25 7.13 11.82
C ASP A 325 -0.09 8.11 12.07
N LEU A 326 0.94 8.09 11.22
CA LEU A 326 2.04 9.06 11.25
C LEU A 326 1.54 10.52 11.13
N LEU A 327 0.46 10.72 10.38
CA LEU A 327 -0.16 12.02 10.14
C LEU A 327 -1.20 12.41 11.19
N ASN A 328 -1.47 11.55 12.18
CA ASN A 328 -2.54 11.74 13.17
C ASN A 328 -3.90 12.01 12.49
N LEU A 329 -4.19 11.24 11.45
CA LEU A 329 -5.49 11.23 10.79
C LEU A 329 -6.37 10.14 11.42
N ASN A 330 -7.57 10.53 11.81
CA ASN A 330 -8.55 9.61 12.41
C ASN A 330 -9.93 9.93 11.86
N THR A 331 -10.24 9.41 10.67
CA THR A 331 -11.52 9.58 9.97
C THR A 331 -12.31 8.29 9.96
N PHE A 332 -13.60 8.38 9.60
CA PHE A 332 -14.47 7.22 9.43
C PHE A 332 -13.89 6.19 8.43
N ASN A 333 -13.39 6.66 7.28
CA ASN A 333 -12.82 5.78 6.26
C ASN A 333 -11.56 5.05 6.77
N ILE A 334 -10.72 5.71 7.56
CA ILE A 334 -9.55 5.08 8.19
C ILE A 334 -9.99 3.96 9.13
N GLN A 335 -11.04 4.18 9.93
CA GLN A 335 -11.56 3.14 10.83
C GLN A 335 -12.16 1.96 10.07
N ASN A 336 -12.87 2.22 8.97
CA ASN A 336 -13.38 1.16 8.10
C ASN A 336 -12.26 0.31 7.50
N ILE A 337 -11.22 0.95 6.96
CA ILE A 337 -10.04 0.24 6.42
C ILE A 337 -9.37 -0.59 7.51
N LYS A 338 -9.20 -0.05 8.74
CA LYS A 338 -8.67 -0.82 9.88
C LYS A 338 -9.53 -2.05 10.18
N SER A 339 -10.85 -1.90 10.18
CA SER A 339 -11.81 -3.00 10.39
C SER A 339 -11.71 -4.07 9.30
N GLU A 340 -11.57 -3.68 8.03
CA GLU A 340 -11.40 -4.60 6.91
C GLU A 340 -10.10 -5.39 6.99
N ILE A 341 -8.99 -4.75 7.34
CA ILE A 341 -7.70 -5.43 7.56
C ILE A 341 -7.82 -6.43 8.74
N LYS A 342 -8.49 -6.04 9.83
CA LYS A 342 -8.72 -6.95 10.97
C LYS A 342 -9.57 -8.15 10.57
N ASN A 343 -10.67 -7.92 9.86
CA ASN A 343 -11.54 -9.00 9.37
C ASN A 343 -10.80 -9.94 8.43
N PHE A 344 -9.83 -9.44 7.65
CA PHE A 344 -8.98 -10.29 6.83
C PHE A 344 -8.18 -11.28 7.69
N PHE A 345 -7.52 -10.81 8.76
CA PHE A 345 -6.73 -11.69 9.62
C PHE A 345 -7.61 -12.63 10.46
N VAL A 346 -8.68 -12.11 11.06
CA VAL A 346 -9.51 -12.86 12.03
C VAL A 346 -10.48 -13.81 11.34
N LYS A 347 -11.09 -13.39 10.23
CA LYS A 347 -12.18 -14.11 9.56
C LYS A 347 -11.82 -14.60 8.16
N GLY A 348 -10.68 -14.19 7.61
CA GLY A 348 -10.37 -14.44 6.20
C GLY A 348 -11.26 -13.64 5.24
N VAL A 349 -11.87 -12.54 5.71
CA VAL A 349 -12.82 -11.74 4.92
C VAL A 349 -12.27 -10.35 4.63
N TYR A 350 -12.29 -9.92 3.37
CA TYR A 350 -11.81 -8.60 2.96
C TYR A 350 -12.76 -7.98 1.94
N ASN A 351 -13.22 -6.73 2.16
CA ASN A 351 -14.24 -6.07 1.34
C ASN A 351 -15.48 -6.95 1.08
N GLY A 352 -15.94 -7.70 2.09
CA GLY A 352 -17.07 -8.63 1.98
C GLY A 352 -16.76 -9.97 1.29
N GLN A 353 -15.57 -10.14 0.71
CA GLN A 353 -15.13 -11.38 0.08
C GLN A 353 -14.57 -12.36 1.12
N ASN A 354 -15.04 -13.62 1.14
CA ASN A 354 -14.36 -14.70 1.84
C ASN A 354 -13.15 -15.17 1.02
N VAL A 355 -11.96 -14.65 1.35
CA VAL A 355 -10.77 -14.68 0.50
C VAL A 355 -10.33 -16.12 0.19
N TYR A 356 -10.45 -17.03 1.16
CA TYR A 356 -9.89 -18.38 1.06
C TYR A 356 -10.90 -19.43 0.60
N ASN A 357 -12.20 -19.18 0.82
CA ASN A 357 -13.25 -20.18 0.59
C ASN A 357 -14.20 -19.79 -0.57
N GLU A 358 -14.05 -18.61 -1.17
CA GLU A 358 -14.87 -18.20 -2.31
C GLU A 358 -14.55 -19.04 -3.56
N SER A 359 -15.59 -19.71 -4.09
CA SER A 359 -15.49 -20.42 -5.36
C SER A 359 -15.27 -19.43 -6.51
N TYR A 360 -14.66 -19.89 -7.60
CA TYR A 360 -14.44 -19.02 -8.76
C TYR A 360 -15.75 -18.49 -9.36
N ALA A 361 -16.82 -19.30 -9.35
CA ALA A 361 -18.15 -18.88 -9.79
C ALA A 361 -18.72 -17.76 -8.91
N ASN A 362 -18.60 -17.87 -7.58
CA ASN A 362 -19.06 -16.84 -6.65
C ASN A 362 -18.24 -15.55 -6.80
N TYR A 363 -16.93 -15.67 -7.02
CA TYR A 363 -16.06 -14.55 -7.35
C TYR A 363 -16.54 -13.83 -8.62
N LEU A 364 -16.76 -14.56 -9.71
CA LEU A 364 -17.24 -13.96 -10.97
C LEU A 364 -18.60 -13.30 -10.81
N ASN A 365 -19.54 -13.92 -10.10
CA ASN A 365 -20.86 -13.34 -9.85
C ASN A 365 -20.76 -12.05 -9.02
N ARG A 366 -19.97 -12.04 -7.94
CA ARG A 366 -19.79 -10.84 -7.12
C ARG A 366 -19.11 -9.72 -7.90
N ILE A 367 -18.08 -10.05 -8.68
CA ILE A 367 -17.38 -9.09 -9.52
C ILE A 367 -18.31 -8.56 -10.62
N SER A 368 -19.12 -9.42 -11.25
CA SER A 368 -20.15 -9.04 -12.22
C SER A 368 -21.18 -8.10 -11.58
N HIS A 369 -21.70 -8.44 -10.40
CA HIS A 369 -22.65 -7.61 -9.67
C HIS A 369 -22.04 -6.25 -9.27
N GLN A 370 -20.79 -6.22 -8.79
CA GLN A 370 -20.07 -4.97 -8.52
C GLN A 370 -19.88 -4.12 -9.78
N TRP A 371 -19.73 -4.76 -10.94
CA TRP A 371 -19.62 -4.08 -12.24
C TRP A 371 -20.95 -3.56 -12.77
N GLU A 372 -22.00 -4.37 -12.67
CA GLU A 372 -23.31 -4.14 -13.28
C GLU A 372 -24.17 -3.21 -12.44
N GLU A 373 -24.15 -3.34 -11.11
CA GLU A 373 -25.04 -2.59 -10.22
C GLU A 373 -24.37 -1.40 -9.55
N GLU A 374 -23.12 -1.56 -9.10
CA GLU A 374 -22.46 -0.56 -8.27
C GLU A 374 -21.47 0.33 -9.05
N GLY A 375 -21.10 -0.11 -10.26
CA GLY A 375 -20.19 0.59 -11.14
C GLY A 375 -18.82 0.87 -10.51
N PHE A 376 -18.33 0.01 -9.60
CA PHE A 376 -16.99 -0.05 -8.99
C PHE A 376 -16.07 -0.96 -9.85
N LEU A 377 -14.90 -0.53 -10.31
CA LEU A 377 -13.60 -0.49 -9.62
C LEU A 377 -12.92 0.88 -9.48
#